data_AF-A0A7K7AFS2-F1
#
_entry.id   AF-A0A7K7AFS2-F1
#
_cell.length_a   1.000
_cell.length_b   1.000
_cell.length_c   1.000
_cell.angle_alpha   90.00
_cell.angle_beta   90.00
_cell.angle_gamma   90.00
#
_symmetry.space_group_name_H-M   'P 1'
#
loop_
_entity.id
_entity.type
_entity.pdbx_description
1 polymer ?
#
loop_
_entity_poly.entity_id
_entity_poly.type
_entity_poly.pdbx_seq_one_letter_code
_entity_poly.pdbx_strand_id
1 'polypeptide(L)' 'CTSDDACPGDTKCCPSKCGYTCQEPVLDLCYLPSVCGNCKALFVRFFYNASSQRCEEFIYGGCGGNSNNFESEGECSRAC' A
#
# COMPACT_ATOMS: atom_id res chain seq x y z
N CYS A 1 -11.10 19.08 8.52
CA CYS A 1 -11.56 18.28 9.67
C CYS A 1 -10.58 18.45 10.82
N THR A 2 -10.97 18.11 12.05
CA THR A 2 -10.08 18.15 13.24
C THR A 2 -9.89 16.79 13.89
N SER A 3 -10.75 15.82 13.56
CA SER A 3 -10.72 14.42 13.97
C SER A 3 -11.53 13.59 12.96
N ASP A 4 -11.40 12.27 13.01
CA ASP A 4 -12.14 11.35 12.12
C ASP A 4 -13.66 11.49 12.26
N ASP A 5 -14.18 11.72 13.47
CA ASP A 5 -15.62 11.87 13.72
C ASP A 5 -16.22 13.15 13.10
N ALA A 6 -15.37 14.10 12.71
CA ALA A 6 -15.78 15.32 12.03
C ALA A 6 -15.93 15.13 10.51
N CYS A 7 -15.70 13.92 9.99
CA CYS A 7 -15.80 13.59 8.58
C CYS A 7 -17.11 12.82 8.28
N PRO A 8 -17.77 13.09 7.15
CA PRO A 8 -19.01 12.42 6.79
C PRO A 8 -18.75 10.98 6.31
N GLY A 9 -19.61 10.05 6.76
CA GLY A 9 -19.55 8.64 6.36
C GLY A 9 -18.29 7.94 6.88
N ASP A 10 -17.65 7.15 6.01
CA ASP A 10 -16.45 6.37 6.35
C ASP A 10 -15.13 7.11 6.08
N THR A 11 -15.20 8.40 5.72
CA THR A 11 -14.01 9.22 5.45
C THR A 11 -13.24 9.55 6.73
N LYS A 12 -11.91 9.63 6.62
CA LYS A 12 -10.98 9.84 7.74
C LYS A 12 -10.26 11.17 7.62
N CYS A 13 -9.85 11.73 8.75
CA CYS A 13 -9.22 13.04 8.80
C CYS A 13 -7.70 12.92 8.60
N CYS A 14 -7.24 13.20 7.39
CA CYS A 14 -5.84 13.00 7.01
C CYS A 14 -5.09 14.33 6.87
N PRO A 15 -3.77 14.37 7.20
CA PRO A 15 -2.92 15.51 6.90
C PRO A 15 -2.89 15.79 5.39
N SER A 16 -3.01 17.06 5.03
CA SER A 16 -2.91 17.56 3.67
C SER A 16 -1.76 18.58 3.59
N LYS A 17 -1.42 19.06 2.38
CA LYS A 17 -0.28 19.99 2.19
C LYS A 17 -0.33 21.22 3.10
N CYS A 18 -1.52 21.69 3.45
CA CYS A 18 -1.74 22.65 4.53
C CYS A 18 -3.01 22.28 5.31
N GLY A 19 -2.86 21.76 6.54
CA GLY A 19 -3.98 21.40 7.42
C GLY A 19 -4.49 19.97 7.21
N TYR A 20 -5.76 19.73 7.51
CA TYR A 20 -6.37 18.39 7.50
C TYR A 20 -7.66 18.35 6.69
N THR A 21 -7.78 17.35 5.83
CA THR A 21 -8.96 17.13 4.97
C THR A 21 -9.58 15.76 5.23
N CYS A 22 -10.89 15.65 5.00
CA CYS A 22 -11.54 14.34 4.98
C CYS A 22 -11.17 13.63 3.68
N GLN A 23 -10.66 12.42 3.79
CA GLN A 23 -10.26 11.60 2.66
C GLN A 23 -10.80 10.19 2.84
N GLU A 24 -11.16 9.52 1.75
CA GLU A 24 -11.50 8.11 1.83
C GLU A 24 -10.29 7.31 2.31
N PRO A 25 -10.46 6.42 3.32
CA PRO A 25 -9.40 5.55 3.75
C PRO A 25 -9.03 4.64 2.58
N VAL A 26 -7.84 4.86 2.02
CA VAL A 26 -7.21 3.88 1.15
C VAL A 26 -6.86 2.68 2.01
N LEU A 27 -7.24 1.48 1.55
CA LEU A 27 -6.82 0.24 2.18
C LEU A 27 -5.30 0.30 2.31
N ASP A 28 -4.83 0.14 3.54
CA ASP A 28 -3.40 0.24 3.85
C ASP A 28 -2.64 -0.72 2.95
N LEU A 29 -1.69 -0.16 2.20
CA LEU A 29 -0.96 -0.85 1.15
C LEU A 29 -0.31 -2.13 1.67
N CYS A 30 0.05 -2.15 2.95
CA CYS A 30 0.68 -3.28 3.62
C CYS A 30 -0.25 -4.48 3.77
N TYR A 31 -1.56 -4.28 3.67
CA TYR A 31 -2.56 -5.34 3.73
C TYR A 31 -3.05 -5.78 2.35
N LEU A 32 -2.56 -5.18 1.27
CA LEU A 32 -2.87 -5.64 -0.09
C LEU A 32 -2.11 -6.94 -0.41
N PRO A 33 -2.69 -7.86 -1.20
CA PRO A 33 -2.00 -9.08 -1.63
C PRO A 33 -0.89 -8.76 -2.64
N SER A 34 0.10 -9.64 -2.81
CA SER A 34 1.01 -9.54 -3.96
C SER A 34 0.28 -9.86 -5.27
N VAL A 35 0.53 -9.04 -6.30
CA VAL A 35 -0.12 -9.19 -7.61
C VAL A 35 0.93 -9.25 -8.70
N CYS A 36 1.08 -10.43 -9.32
CA CYS A 36 1.96 -10.64 -10.47
C CYS A 36 1.51 -9.80 -11.68
N GLY A 37 0.20 -9.67 -11.88
CA GLY A 37 -0.39 -8.94 -13.00
C GLY A 37 -0.35 -9.73 -14.32
N ASN A 38 -0.67 -9.06 -15.43
CA ASN A 38 -1.00 -9.75 -16.69
C ASN A 38 0.16 -9.78 -17.70
N CYS A 39 1.23 -9.04 -17.43
CA CYS A 39 2.44 -9.05 -18.24
C CYS A 39 3.33 -10.27 -17.90
N LYS A 40 4.27 -10.60 -18.80
CA LYS A 40 5.10 -11.82 -18.72
C LYS A 40 6.59 -11.54 -18.46
N ALA A 41 6.94 -10.36 -17.95
CA ALA A 41 8.29 -10.10 -17.48
C ALA A 41 8.52 -10.82 -16.14
N LEU A 42 9.78 -10.97 -15.73
CA LEU A 42 10.14 -11.61 -14.47
C LEU A 42 10.94 -10.62 -13.64
N PHE A 43 10.23 -9.76 -12.90
CA PHE A 43 10.86 -8.84 -11.95
C PHE A 43 10.73 -9.40 -10.54
N VAL A 44 11.85 -9.60 -9.86
CA VAL A 44 11.85 -9.85 -8.42
C VAL A 44 11.49 -8.55 -7.71
N ARG A 45 10.44 -8.60 -6.90
CA ARG A 45 9.92 -7.48 -6.10
C ARG A 45 9.60 -7.96 -4.70
N PHE A 46 9.42 -7.02 -3.81
CA PHE A 46 9.05 -7.28 -2.42
C PHE A 46 7.62 -6.84 -2.16
N PHE A 47 6.88 -7.59 -1.37
CA PHE A 47 5.58 -7.20 -0.84
C PHE A 47 5.57 -7.46 0.66
N TYR A 48 4.81 -6.66 1.42
CA TYR A 48 4.60 -6.92 2.82
C TYR A 48 3.54 -8.01 2.99
N ASN A 49 3.91 -9.10 3.67
CA ASN A 49 3.01 -10.18 4.02
C ASN A 49 2.52 -9.97 5.45
N ALA A 50 1.28 -9.48 5.60
CA ALA A 50 0.67 -9.22 6.90
C ALA A 50 0.50 -10.48 7.78
N SER A 51 0.47 -11.68 7.20
CA SER A 51 0.39 -12.94 7.96
C SER A 51 1.71 -13.33 8.59
N SER A 52 2.83 -13.12 7.89
CA SER A 52 4.17 -13.38 8.41
C SER A 52 4.83 -12.16 9.05
N GLN A 53 4.22 -10.98 8.90
CA GLN A 53 4.72 -9.66 9.32
C GLN A 53 6.12 -9.36 8.77
N ARG A 54 6.36 -9.78 7.52
CA ARG A 54 7.66 -9.63 6.86
C ARG A 54 7.49 -9.22 5.40
N CYS A 55 8.52 -8.57 4.88
CA CYS A 55 8.66 -8.31 3.46
C CYS A 55 9.17 -9.57 2.77
N GLU A 56 8.38 -10.11 1.86
CA GLU A 56 8.67 -11.34 1.13
C GLU A 56 8.85 -11.06 -0.35
N GLU A 57 9.69 -11.86 -1.01
CA GLU A 57 9.91 -11.75 -2.44
C GLU A 57 8.75 -12.37 -3.23
N PHE A 58 8.38 -11.73 -4.34
CA PHE A 58 7.47 -12.27 -5.32
C PHE A 58 7.89 -11.87 -6.74
N ILE A 59 7.33 -12.58 -7.72
CA ILE A 59 7.55 -12.27 -9.13
C ILE A 59 6.45 -11.33 -9.61
N TYR A 60 6.87 -10.17 -10.11
CA TYR A 60 6.02 -9.20 -10.77
C TYR A 60 6.17 -9.29 -12.30
N GLY A 61 5.03 -9.43 -12.97
CA GLY A 61 4.90 -9.55 -14.42
C GLY A 61 5.27 -8.29 -15.20
N GLY A 62 5.43 -7.15 -14.53
CA GLY A 62 5.82 -5.86 -15.13
C GLY A 62 4.65 -4.92 -15.43
N CYS A 63 3.40 -5.38 -15.31
CA CYS A 63 2.21 -4.52 -15.40
C CYS A 63 1.03 -5.11 -14.62
N GLY A 64 0.07 -4.27 -14.21
CA GLY A 64 -1.17 -4.71 -13.57
C GLY A 64 -1.02 -5.18 -12.12
N GLY A 65 0.03 -4.72 -11.43
CA GLY A 65 0.21 -4.92 -9.99
C GLY A 65 -0.61 -3.91 -9.15
N ASN A 66 -0.38 -3.93 -7.83
CA ASN A 66 -0.92 -2.94 -6.90
C ASN A 66 0.23 -2.23 -6.14
N SER A 67 -0.13 -1.39 -5.16
CA SER A 67 0.84 -0.61 -4.39
C SER A 67 1.70 -1.41 -3.40
N ASN A 68 1.38 -2.68 -3.13
CA ASN A 68 2.23 -3.57 -2.31
C ASN A 68 3.27 -4.26 -3.19
N ASN A 69 4.13 -3.43 -3.79
CA ASN A 69 5.16 -3.84 -4.74
C ASN A 69 6.33 -2.88 -4.63
N PHE A 70 7.42 -3.36 -4.03
CA PHE A 70 8.62 -2.59 -3.74
C PHE A 70 9.82 -3.16 -4.46
N GLU A 71 10.81 -2.31 -4.77
CA GLU A 71 12.03 -2.74 -5.45
C GLU A 71 13.02 -3.40 -4.49
N SER A 72 12.93 -3.12 -3.19
CA SER A 72 13.82 -3.67 -2.17
C SER A 72 13.10 -3.97 -0.85
N GLU A 73 13.65 -4.93 -0.09
CA GLU A 73 13.17 -5.26 1.25
C GLU A 73 13.17 -4.03 2.17
N GLY A 74 14.23 -3.22 2.15
CA GLY A 74 14.34 -2.02 3.00
C GLY A 74 13.40 -0.89 2.61
N GLU A 75 12.88 -0.86 1.38
CA GLU A 75 11.78 0.04 1.01
C GLU A 75 10.46 -0.47 1.59
N CYS A 76 10.18 -1.76 1.40
CA CYS A 76 9.00 -2.42 1.96
C CYS A 76 8.92 -2.25 3.49
N SER A 77 10.01 -2.52 4.23
CA SER A 77 10.02 -2.39 5.70
C SER A 77 9.93 -0.96 6.21
N ARG A 78 10.27 0.04 5.39
CA ARG A 78 10.07 1.46 5.76
C ARG A 78 8.65 1.92 5.46
N ALA A 79 7.98 1.27 4.52
CA ALA A 79 6.62 1.60 4.13
C ALA A 79 5.56 0.99 5.08
N CYS A 80 5.85 -0.15 5.74
CA CYS A 80 4.83 -1.00 6.40
C CYS A 80 4.98 -1.28 7.91
#